data_AF-A0A845LQ17-F1
#
_entry.id   AF-A0A845LQ17-F1
#
_cell.length_a   1.000
_cell.length_b   1.000
_cell.length_c   1.000
_cell.angle_alpha   90.00
_cell.angle_beta   90.00
_cell.angle_gamma   90.00
#
_symmetry.space_group_name_H-M   'P 1'
#
loop_
_entity.id
_entity.type
_entity.pdbx_description
1 polymer ?
#
loop_
_entity_poly.entity_id
_entity_poly.type
_entity_poly.pdbx_seq_one_letter_code
_entity_poly.pdbx_strand_id
1 'polypeptide(L)'
;MSRLDNEKESKLKSRRFGIDMLKQAKIWENEFRAELAAGKPAAEVYTLFVERLKWLQHERLVHLLVLMMTVTALLFSFGAALYLPEKASVWILVLILSVLTGAYVLHYFRLENLVQRWYLIENEILKYSNK
;
A
#
# COMPACT_ATOMS: atom_id res chain seq x y z
N MET A 1 28.08 18.41 11.90
CA MET A 1 26.79 17.76 11.61
C MET A 1 25.78 18.87 11.32
N SER A 2 25.30 19.01 10.08
CA SER A 2 24.47 20.16 9.70
C SER A 2 23.03 19.99 10.17
N ARG A 3 22.29 21.10 10.36
CA ARG A 3 20.85 21.09 10.68
C ARG A 3 20.01 20.28 9.68
N LEU A 4 20.47 20.22 8.42
CA LEU A 4 19.83 19.49 7.33
C LEU A 4 19.98 17.96 7.47
N ASP A 5 21.08 17.50 8.05
CA ASP A 5 21.32 16.06 8.28
C ASP A 5 20.42 15.53 9.39
N ASN A 6 20.18 16.35 10.43
CA ASN A 6 19.36 16.02 11.59
C ASN A 6 17.85 15.97 11.24
N GLU A 7 17.39 16.81 10.31
CA GLU A 7 16.02 16.75 9.79
C GLU A 7 15.79 15.52 8.92
N LYS A 8 16.76 15.15 8.06
CA LYS A 8 16.71 13.93 7.26
C LYS A 8 16.70 12.68 8.14
N GLU A 9 17.55 12.62 9.17
CA GLU A 9 17.58 11.51 10.14
C GLU A 9 16.27 11.39 10.92
N SER A 10 15.67 12.51 11.36
CA SER A 10 14.35 12.53 12.01
C SER A 10 13.24 11.97 11.11
N LYS A 11 13.20 12.42 9.83
CA LYS A 11 12.26 11.90 8.84
C LYS A 11 12.49 10.42 8.53
N LEU A 12 13.75 9.95 8.54
CA LEU A 12 14.10 8.53 8.38
C LEU A 12 13.72 7.69 9.60
N LYS A 13 13.89 8.21 10.82
CA LYS A 13 13.57 7.51 12.08
C LYS A 13 12.07 7.34 12.29
N SER A 14 11.27 8.31 11.86
CA SER A 14 9.80 8.20 11.80
C SER A 14 9.32 7.11 10.83
N ARG A 15 10.16 6.66 9.90
CA ARG A 15 9.81 5.58 8.95
C ARG A 15 9.89 4.17 9.53
N ARG A 16 10.38 4.02 10.78
CA ARG A 16 10.65 2.72 11.40
C ARG A 16 9.45 2.10 12.13
N PHE A 17 8.35 2.84 12.27
CA PHE A 17 7.11 2.36 12.89
C PHE A 17 5.98 2.46 11.86
N GLY A 18 5.18 1.40 11.73
CA GLY A 18 4.15 1.18 10.71
C GLY A 18 3.58 2.48 10.15
N ILE A 19 4.18 2.94 9.05
CA ILE A 19 3.78 4.20 8.43
C ILE A 19 2.48 3.89 7.71
N ASP A 20 1.44 4.60 8.08
CA ASP A 20 0.20 4.60 7.31
C ASP A 20 0.52 5.00 5.86
N MET A 21 0.48 4.03 4.94
CA MET A 21 0.79 4.23 3.53
C MET A 21 -0.05 5.36 2.92
N LEU A 22 -1.28 5.57 3.40
CA LEU A 22 -2.13 6.67 2.93
C LEU A 22 -1.54 8.02 3.32
N LYS A 23 -1.00 8.14 4.55
CA LYS A 23 -0.32 9.35 5.00
C LYS A 23 0.96 9.58 4.22
N GLN A 24 1.74 8.52 4.02
CA GLN A 24 3.00 8.62 3.29
C GLN A 24 2.78 9.01 1.82
N ALA A 25 1.79 8.42 1.16
CA ALA A 25 1.39 8.79 -0.18
C ALA A 25 0.94 10.25 -0.28
N LYS A 26 0.24 10.77 0.73
CA LYS A 26 -0.16 12.19 0.76
C LYS A 26 1.04 13.13 0.95
N ILE A 27 2.01 12.75 1.78
CA ILE A 27 3.26 13.50 1.95
C ILE A 27 4.03 13.55 0.63
N TRP A 28 4.18 12.41 -0.03
CA TRP A 28 4.86 12.31 -1.32
C TRP A 28 4.18 13.12 -2.42
N GLU A 29 2.84 13.14 -2.48
CA GLU A 29 2.10 14.00 -3.40
C GLU A 29 2.44 15.48 -3.18
N ASN A 30 2.45 15.95 -1.94
CA ASN A 30 2.80 17.33 -1.61
C ASN A 30 4.26 17.65 -1.97
N GLU A 31 5.18 16.71 -1.75
CA GLU A 31 6.59 16.85 -2.14
C GLU A 31 6.73 17.02 -3.66
N PHE A 32 6.07 16.18 -4.46
CA PHE A 32 6.13 16.29 -5.92
C PHE A 32 5.57 17.61 -6.44
N ARG A 33 4.46 18.08 -5.86
CA ARG A 33 3.86 19.39 -6.20
C ARG A 33 4.80 20.55 -5.84
N ALA A 34 5.46 20.48 -4.68
CA ALA A 34 6.42 21.48 -4.25
C ALA A 34 7.67 21.51 -5.14
N GLU A 35 8.16 20.35 -5.57
CA GLU A 35 9.31 20.24 -6.47
C GLU A 35 9.03 20.79 -7.87
N LEU A 36 7.85 20.49 -8.42
CA LEU A 36 7.40 21.09 -9.68
C LEU A 36 7.25 22.62 -9.55
N ALA A 37 6.67 23.11 -8.46
CA ALA A 37 6.53 24.54 -8.20
C ALA A 37 7.88 25.27 -8.00
N ALA A 38 8.89 24.58 -7.47
CA ALA A 38 10.25 25.08 -7.35
C ALA A 38 11.01 25.12 -8.69
N GLY A 39 10.39 24.69 -9.80
CA GLY A 39 10.98 24.70 -11.14
C GLY A 39 11.96 23.56 -11.37
N LYS A 40 11.93 22.48 -10.57
CA LYS A 40 12.73 21.29 -10.88
C LYS A 40 12.31 20.69 -12.22
N PRO A 41 13.25 20.13 -13.00
CA PRO A 41 12.91 19.43 -14.24
C PRO A 41 11.91 18.31 -13.98
N ALA A 42 10.80 18.29 -14.74
CA ALA A 42 9.74 17.29 -14.57
C ALA A 42 10.27 15.85 -14.73
N ALA A 43 11.32 15.65 -15.55
CA ALA A 43 11.98 14.36 -15.71
C ALA A 43 12.59 13.82 -14.41
N GLU A 44 13.19 14.67 -13.58
CA GLU A 44 13.78 14.27 -12.29
C GLU A 44 12.69 13.94 -11.26
N VAL A 45 11.61 14.73 -11.23
CA VAL A 45 10.46 14.45 -10.36
C VAL A 45 9.79 13.14 -10.75
N TYR A 46 9.70 12.85 -12.05
CA TYR A 46 9.09 11.64 -12.57
C TYR A 46 9.86 10.37 -12.20
N THR A 47 11.20 10.38 -12.22
CA THR A 47 11.97 9.19 -11.81
C THR A 47 11.73 8.81 -10.35
N LEU A 48 11.70 9.81 -9.46
CA LEU A 48 11.34 9.63 -8.05
C LEU A 48 9.90 9.15 -7.88
N PHE A 49 8.97 9.69 -8.66
CA PHE A 49 7.57 9.25 -8.68
C PHE A 49 7.44 7.76 -9.01
N VAL A 50 8.09 7.31 -10.09
CA VAL A 50 8.05 5.91 -10.52
C VAL A 50 8.63 4.97 -9.46
N GLU A 51 9.70 5.35 -8.77
CA GLU A 51 10.27 4.56 -7.68
C GLU A 51 9.25 4.36 -6.52
N ARG A 52 8.59 5.45 -6.10
CA ARG A 52 7.57 5.40 -5.05
C ARG A 52 6.32 4.64 -5.48
N LEU A 53 5.93 4.77 -6.75
CA LEU A 53 4.82 4.00 -7.33
C LEU A 53 5.12 2.49 -7.34
N LYS A 54 6.34 2.09 -7.70
CA LYS A 54 6.78 0.67 -7.63
C LYS A 54 6.68 0.13 -6.21
N TRP A 55 7.06 0.91 -5.20
CA TRP A 55 6.91 0.51 -3.81
C TRP A 55 5.44 0.28 -3.43
N LEU A 56 4.53 1.20 -3.78
CA LEU A 56 3.09 1.02 -3.55
C LEU A 56 2.52 -0.22 -4.26
N GLN A 57 2.99 -0.49 -5.49
CA GLN A 57 2.61 -1.69 -6.22
C GLN A 57 3.13 -2.98 -5.56
N HIS A 58 4.35 -2.95 -5.01
CA HIS A 58 4.93 -4.08 -4.30
C HIS A 58 4.09 -4.44 -3.07
N GLU A 59 3.72 -3.44 -2.27
CA GLU A 59 2.86 -3.66 -1.09
C GLU A 59 1.51 -4.25 -1.47
N ARG A 60 0.88 -3.75 -2.55
CA ARG A 60 -0.36 -4.34 -3.08
C ARG A 60 -0.19 -5.80 -3.49
N LEU A 61 0.94 -6.15 -4.13
CA LEU A 61 1.23 -7.52 -4.53
C LEU A 61 1.36 -8.44 -3.30
N VAL A 62 2.05 -7.99 -2.26
CA VAL A 62 2.20 -8.73 -1.00
C VAL A 62 0.84 -8.94 -0.34
N HIS A 63 0.00 -7.91 -0.27
CA HIS A 63 -1.36 -8.04 0.28
C HIS A 63 -2.24 -8.98 -0.52
N LEU A 64 -2.14 -8.97 -1.86
CA LEU A 64 -2.83 -9.92 -2.72
C LEU A 64 -2.36 -11.35 -2.46
N LEU A 65 -1.05 -11.58 -2.34
CA LEU A 65 -0.47 -12.89 -2.07
C LEU A 65 -0.96 -13.44 -0.72
N VAL A 66 -0.91 -12.62 0.33
CA VAL A 66 -1.40 -13.02 1.66
C VAL A 66 -2.91 -13.27 1.63
N LEU A 67 -3.69 -12.46 0.90
CA LEU A 67 -5.12 -12.69 0.72
C LEU A 67 -5.39 -14.04 0.02
N MET A 68 -4.66 -14.37 -1.04
CA MET A 68 -4.80 -15.64 -1.75
C MET A 68 -4.49 -16.84 -0.85
N MET A 69 -3.43 -16.77 -0.04
CA MET A 69 -3.11 -17.80 0.95
C MET A 69 -4.21 -17.93 2.01
N THR A 70 -4.72 -16.80 2.51
CA THR A 70 -5.77 -16.78 3.54
C THR A 70 -7.09 -17.34 3.02
N VAL A 71 -7.48 -16.97 1.80
CA VAL A 71 -8.66 -17.52 1.10
C VAL A 71 -8.50 -19.02 0.87
N THR A 72 -7.31 -19.47 0.47
CA THR A 72 -7.05 -20.91 0.26
C THR A 72 -7.20 -21.69 1.58
N ALA A 73 -6.64 -21.17 2.68
CA ALA A 73 -6.79 -21.75 4.01
C ALA A 73 -8.25 -21.76 4.48
N LEU A 74 -9.00 -20.69 4.19
CA LEU A 74 -10.43 -20.60 4.47
C LEU A 74 -11.22 -21.67 3.71
N LEU A 75 -11.00 -21.80 2.40
CA LEU A 75 -11.70 -22.79 1.57
C LEU A 75 -11.39 -24.23 2.00
N PHE A 76 -10.12 -24.51 2.34
CA PHE A 76 -9.74 -25.83 2.86
C PHE A 76 -10.41 -26.12 4.21
N SER A 77 -10.39 -25.15 5.13
CA SER A 77 -11.03 -25.27 6.44
C SER A 77 -12.55 -25.40 6.33
N PHE A 78 -13.16 -24.70 5.37
CA PHE A 78 -14.58 -24.79 5.07
C PHE A 78 -14.93 -26.18 4.53
N GLY A 79 -14.14 -26.72 3.60
CA GLY A 79 -14.28 -28.11 3.15
C GLY A 79 -14.20 -29.09 4.31
N ALA A 80 -13.21 -28.95 5.20
CA ALA A 80 -13.08 -29.78 6.40
C ALA A 80 -14.30 -29.67 7.34
N ALA A 81 -14.89 -28.48 7.49
CA ALA A 81 -16.09 -28.27 8.29
C ALA A 81 -17.32 -29.01 7.72
N LEU A 82 -17.42 -29.15 6.40
CA LEU A 82 -18.47 -29.92 5.75
C LEU A 82 -18.29 -31.44 5.95
N TYR A 83 -17.05 -31.94 6.01
CA TYR A 83 -16.76 -33.35 6.27
C TYR A 83 -16.89 -33.75 7.75
N LEU A 84 -16.67 -32.82 8.67
CA LEU A 84 -16.70 -33.04 10.13
C LEU A 84 -17.66 -32.06 10.82
N PRO A 85 -18.97 -32.09 10.48
CA PRO A 85 -19.92 -31.06 10.90
C PRO A 85 -20.13 -31.00 12.41
N GLU A 86 -19.97 -32.12 13.12
CA GLU A 86 -20.10 -32.21 14.58
C GLU A 86 -18.98 -31.50 15.35
N LYS A 87 -17.86 -31.18 14.70
CA LYS A 87 -16.71 -30.54 15.35
C LYS A 87 -16.84 -29.02 15.30
N ALA A 88 -17.44 -28.45 16.34
CA ALA A 88 -17.60 -27.00 16.51
C ALA A 88 -16.27 -26.21 16.38
N SER A 89 -15.14 -26.81 16.76
CA SER A 89 -13.81 -26.17 16.63
C SER A 89 -13.43 -25.83 15.18
N VAL A 90 -13.85 -26.63 14.20
CA VAL A 90 -13.56 -26.39 12.78
C VAL A 90 -14.38 -25.21 12.26
N TRP A 91 -15.64 -25.10 12.69
CA TRP A 91 -16.50 -23.95 12.38
C TRP A 91 -15.98 -22.64 12.98
N ILE A 92 -15.44 -22.68 14.20
CA ILE A 92 -14.80 -21.51 14.82
C ILE A 92 -13.57 -21.07 14.00
N LEU A 93 -12.75 -22.02 13.54
CA LEU A 93 -11.62 -21.71 12.66
C LEU A 93 -12.06 -21.05 11.35
N VAL A 94 -13.11 -21.58 10.70
CA VAL A 94 -13.71 -20.99 9.50
C VAL A 94 -14.17 -19.55 9.77
N LEU A 95 -14.82 -19.30 10.91
CA LEU A 95 -15.28 -17.96 11.27
C LEU A 95 -14.10 -16.99 11.44
N ILE A 96 -13.05 -17.40 12.16
CA ILE A 96 -11.84 -16.59 12.35
C ILE A 96 -11.18 -16.27 11.01
N LEU A 97 -11.01 -17.27 10.14
CA LEU A 97 -10.42 -17.08 8.81
C LEU A 97 -11.32 -16.22 7.91
N SER A 98 -12.64 -16.29 8.06
CA SER A 98 -13.59 -15.45 7.32
C SER A 98 -13.47 -13.99 7.72
N VAL A 99 -13.41 -13.69 9.02
CA VAL A 99 -13.19 -12.32 9.52
C VAL A 99 -11.84 -11.78 9.07
N LEU A 100 -10.79 -12.59 9.18
CA LEU A 100 -9.44 -12.23 8.71
C LEU A 100 -9.45 -11.92 7.21
N THR A 101 -10.05 -12.79 6.41
CA THR A 101 -10.18 -12.60 4.95
C THR A 101 -10.92 -11.31 4.63
N GLY A 102 -12.05 -11.04 5.30
CA GLY A 102 -12.80 -9.79 5.12
C GLY A 102 -11.95 -8.55 5.44
N ALA A 103 -11.18 -8.58 6.53
CA ALA A 103 -10.26 -7.50 6.89
C ALA A 103 -9.17 -7.28 5.82
N TYR A 104 -8.60 -8.36 5.27
CA TYR A 104 -7.61 -8.27 4.18
C TYR A 104 -8.20 -7.73 2.89
N VAL A 105 -9.43 -8.13 2.52
CA VAL A 105 -10.13 -7.59 1.35
C VAL A 105 -10.36 -6.08 1.50
N LEU A 106 -10.85 -5.62 2.66
CA LEU A 106 -11.03 -4.20 2.95
C LEU A 106 -9.72 -3.41 2.85
N HIS A 107 -8.63 -3.97 3.38
CA HIS A 107 -7.31 -3.35 3.30
C HIS A 107 -6.80 -3.26 1.87
N TYR A 108 -6.97 -4.32 1.08
CA TYR A 108 -6.58 -4.35 -0.33
C TYR A 108 -7.29 -3.24 -1.15
N PHE A 109 -8.60 -3.07 -0.98
CA PHE A 109 -9.35 -2.01 -1.68
C PHE A 109 -8.85 -0.60 -1.33
N ARG A 110 -8.44 -0.35 -0.09
CA ARG A 110 -7.87 0.96 0.30
C ARG A 110 -6.58 1.25 -0.45
N LEU A 111 -5.72 0.25 -0.64
CA LEU A 111 -4.46 0.39 -1.36
C LEU A 111 -4.68 0.52 -2.87
N GLU A 112 -5.63 -0.20 -3.43
CA GLU A 112 -5.96 -0.09 -4.84
C GLU A 112 -6.46 1.33 -5.19
N ASN A 113 -7.37 1.88 -4.39
CA ASN A 113 -7.86 3.26 -4.56
C ASN A 113 -6.73 4.30 -4.42
N LEU A 114 -5.75 4.04 -3.56
CA LEU A 114 -4.57 4.89 -3.38
C LEU A 114 -3.72 4.93 -4.66
N VAL A 115 -3.42 3.75 -5.22
CA VAL A 115 -2.62 3.63 -6.45
C VAL A 115 -3.36 4.23 -7.65
N GLN A 116 -4.67 4.03 -7.75
CA GLN A 116 -5.50 4.63 -8.79
C GLN A 116 -5.46 6.16 -8.76
N ARG A 117 -5.52 6.77 -7.56
CA ARG A 117 -5.35 8.22 -7.41
C ARG A 117 -3.95 8.67 -7.87
N TRP A 118 -2.92 7.86 -7.63
CA TRP A 118 -1.55 8.18 -8.01
C TRP A 118 -1.33 8.20 -9.51
N TYR A 119 -2.02 7.37 -10.29
CA TYR A 119 -1.98 7.46 -11.76
C TYR A 119 -2.53 8.80 -12.29
N LEU A 120 -3.45 9.46 -11.56
CA LEU A 120 -3.90 10.80 -11.92
C LEU A 120 -2.79 11.84 -11.71
N ILE A 121 -1.99 11.69 -10.65
CA ILE A 121 -0.85 12.56 -10.36
C ILE A 121 0.25 12.38 -11.42
N GLU A 122 0.49 11.14 -11.85
CA GLU A 122 1.41 10.85 -12.96
C GLU A 122 1.08 11.66 -14.21
N ASN A 123 -0.21 11.68 -14.60
CA ASN A 123 -0.70 12.45 -15.73
C ASN A 123 -0.48 13.96 -15.55
N GLU A 124 -0.56 14.48 -14.32
CA GLU A 124 -0.22 15.87 -14.03
C GLU A 124 1.26 16.14 -14.24
N ILE A 125 2.15 15.29 -13.72
CA ILE A 125 3.61 15.43 -13.87
C ILE A 125 4.00 15.42 -15.35
N LEU A 126 3.44 14.49 -16.14
CA LEU A 126 3.72 14.37 -17.57
C LEU A 126 3.27 15.60 -18.36
N LYS A 127 2.16 16.24 -17.98
CA LYS A 127 1.72 17.51 -18.59
C LYS A 127 2.71 18.65 -18.36
N TYR A 128 3.37 18.71 -17.20
CA TYR A 128 4.42 19.70 -16.95
C TYR A 128 5.68 19.45 -17.77
N SER A 129 5.98 18.19 -18.12
CA SER A 129 7.14 17.86 -18.96
C SER A 129 6.96 18.22 -20.43
N ASN A 130 5.73 18.28 -20.92
CA ASN A 130 5.40 18.62 -22.32
C ASN A 130 5.13 20.13 -22.53
N LYS A 131 5.39 20.96 -21.51
CA LYS A 131 5.21 22.41 -21.52
C LYS A 131 6.57 23.10 -21.61
#